data_AF-A0A2S9SPT0-F1
#
_entry.id   AF-A0A2S9SPT0-F1
#
_cell.length_a   1.000
_cell.length_b   1.000
_cell.length_c   1.000
_cell.angle_alpha   90.00
_cell.angle_beta   90.00
_cell.angle_gamma   90.00
#
_symmetry.space_group_name_H-M   'P 1'
#
loop_
_entity.id
_entity.type
_entity.pdbx_description
1 polymer ?
#
loop_
_entity_poly.entity_id
_entity_poly.type
_entity_poly.pdbx_seq_one_letter_code
_entity_poly.pdbx_strand_id
1 'polypeptide(L)'
;MFLLKTEYFNKNLIIKGLITACLLSSFIYLSYFGFEIKLINTLFGLYGIYLLLTIPRISLFYAGFFTGILWCYWMSVSLQYYDITYIAPFLLLGIGLVFGTIFALFALINKLSFRILMIFGFLFISPFGFNWLKLELIFIDSYLSTTKFAFFLVLISLYLVIKLKRLKVLAILPLLFAFHSEKGEFIDTPKAKIYMPQMYINQDLKWDKEYLKTLNDENFKQIFDAIDKGYTLVVLPETAFSVALNKYPSLNNMLLELSNKIDIVTGALYVEDNQIFNASYFYSKNSVTVAKKVVLVPFGEEIPLPKFFVDLINDIFYNGATDYSKASSPTDFIIQGEKYRNAICYEGTTDKIFENLGDTKYMIMISNNAWFTPSIEPTLQHLLLKYYSKKYGVTIFHVVNGSENRIYRP
;
A
#
# COMPACT_ATOMS: atom_id res chain seq x y z
N MET A 1 -0.66 39.03 39.88
CA MET A 1 -0.96 37.59 39.75
C MET A 1 -1.23 37.25 38.28
N PHE A 2 -0.20 37.12 37.44
CA PHE A 2 -0.41 36.91 36.00
C PHE A 2 0.77 36.23 35.29
N LEU A 3 1.36 35.18 35.87
CA LEU A 3 2.49 34.47 35.24
C LEU A 3 2.50 32.96 35.59
N LEU A 4 1.40 32.24 35.33
CA LEU A 4 1.34 30.78 35.60
C LEU A 4 0.39 30.02 34.65
N LYS A 5 0.44 30.31 33.33
CA LYS A 5 -0.38 29.56 32.35
C LYS A 5 0.32 29.19 31.03
N THR A 6 1.64 29.35 30.95
CA THR A 6 2.42 29.07 29.73
C THR A 6 3.00 27.64 29.70
N GLU A 7 3.45 27.08 30.82
CA GLU A 7 4.09 25.76 30.85
C GLU A 7 3.18 24.60 30.38
N TYR A 8 1.89 24.63 30.76
CA TYR A 8 0.94 23.57 30.37
C TYR A 8 0.26 23.80 29.02
N PHE A 9 0.39 25.00 28.43
CA PHE A 9 -0.33 25.36 27.20
C PHE A 9 0.19 24.58 26.00
N ASN A 10 1.52 24.53 25.82
CA ASN A 10 2.14 23.76 24.73
C ASN A 10 1.92 22.25 24.91
N LYS A 11 2.01 21.73 26.15
CA LYS A 11 1.76 20.32 26.45
C LYS A 11 0.34 19.88 26.05
N ASN A 12 -0.67 20.67 26.39
CA ASN A 12 -2.06 20.36 26.05
C ASN A 12 -2.33 20.37 24.53
N LEU A 13 -1.64 21.25 23.78
CA LEU A 13 -1.76 21.30 22.32
C LEU A 13 -1.17 20.06 21.64
N ILE A 14 0.00 19.61 22.10
CA ILE A 14 0.68 18.40 21.59
C ILE A 14 -0.15 17.16 21.92
N ILE A 15 -0.63 17.03 23.16
CA ILE A 15 -1.47 15.88 23.59
C ILE A 15 -2.73 15.76 22.73
N LYS A 16 -3.42 16.88 22.44
CA LYS A 16 -4.60 16.85 21.55
C LYS A 16 -4.25 16.38 20.14
N GLY A 17 -3.10 16.81 19.61
CA GLY A 17 -2.60 16.33 18.33
C GLY A 17 -2.31 14.83 18.34
N LEU A 18 -1.60 14.35 19.37
CA LEU A 18 -1.26 12.94 19.54
C LEU A 18 -2.52 12.05 19.68
N ILE A 19 -3.47 12.43 20.53
CA ILE A 19 -4.75 11.69 20.67
C ILE A 19 -5.48 11.61 19.33
N THR A 20 -5.52 12.72 18.58
CA THR A 20 -6.13 12.75 17.25
C THR A 20 -5.41 11.78 16.31
N ALA A 21 -4.08 11.80 16.28
CA ALA A 21 -3.29 10.90 15.45
C ALA A 21 -3.48 9.41 15.83
N CYS A 22 -3.54 9.09 17.13
CA CYS A 22 -3.83 7.74 17.60
C CYS A 22 -5.19 7.26 17.10
N LEU A 23 -6.24 8.10 17.17
CA LEU A 23 -7.56 7.74 16.67
C LEU A 23 -7.56 7.56 15.14
N LEU A 24 -6.94 8.48 14.41
CA LEU A 24 -6.81 8.40 12.95
C LEU A 24 -5.99 7.17 12.49
N SER A 25 -5.12 6.63 13.34
CA SER A 25 -4.25 5.48 12.99
C SER A 25 -4.74 4.16 13.60
N SER A 26 -5.69 4.21 14.54
CA SER A 26 -6.09 3.07 15.37
C SER A 26 -6.48 1.82 14.58
N PHE A 27 -7.19 1.97 13.46
CA PHE A 27 -7.63 0.85 12.61
C PHE A 27 -6.45 0.02 12.07
N ILE A 28 -5.30 0.66 11.78
CA ILE A 28 -4.09 -0.03 11.32
C ILE A 28 -3.54 -0.92 12.44
N TYR A 29 -3.37 -0.34 13.63
CA TYR A 29 -2.76 -1.04 14.76
C TYR A 29 -3.69 -2.10 15.35
N LEU A 30 -5.00 -1.85 15.37
CA LEU A 30 -5.98 -2.86 15.74
C LEU A 30 -5.90 -4.07 14.80
N SER A 31 -5.85 -3.85 13.48
CA SER A 31 -5.66 -4.93 12.50
C SER A 31 -4.29 -5.62 12.66
N TYR A 32 -3.22 -4.87 12.93
CA TYR A 32 -1.88 -5.41 13.17
C TYR A 32 -1.85 -6.40 14.35
N PHE A 33 -2.62 -6.11 15.41
CA PHE A 33 -2.77 -6.99 16.56
C PHE A 33 -3.92 -8.02 16.42
N GLY A 34 -4.54 -8.12 15.25
CA GLY A 34 -5.61 -9.11 14.98
C GLY A 34 -7.01 -8.74 15.50
N PHE A 35 -7.24 -7.48 15.87
CA PHE A 35 -8.54 -6.98 16.33
C PHE A 35 -9.30 -6.26 15.19
N GLU A 36 -10.33 -6.91 14.62
CA GLU A 36 -11.14 -6.34 13.53
C GLU A 36 -12.59 -6.05 13.97
N ILE A 37 -12.75 -5.22 15.01
CA ILE A 37 -14.06 -4.89 15.57
C ILE A 37 -14.65 -3.67 14.85
N LYS A 38 -15.58 -3.91 13.91
CA LYS A 38 -16.22 -2.86 13.08
C LYS A 38 -16.76 -1.67 13.89
N LEU A 39 -17.40 -1.95 15.03
CA LEU A 39 -17.95 -0.91 15.89
C LEU A 39 -16.87 0.02 16.44
N ILE A 40 -15.74 -0.54 16.90
CA ILE A 40 -14.63 0.24 17.45
C ILE A 40 -14.01 1.10 16.35
N ASN A 41 -13.74 0.53 15.17
CA ASN A 41 -13.22 1.27 14.03
C ASN A 41 -14.15 2.41 13.59
N THR A 42 -15.48 2.18 13.56
CA THR A 42 -16.45 3.24 13.26
C THR A 42 -16.40 4.36 14.30
N LEU A 43 -16.41 4.03 15.60
CA LEU A 43 -16.40 5.04 16.67
C LEU A 43 -15.09 5.83 16.70
N PHE A 44 -13.95 5.15 16.61
CA PHE A 44 -12.63 5.78 16.60
C PHE A 44 -12.41 6.63 15.35
N GLY A 45 -12.84 6.15 14.19
CA GLY A 45 -12.78 6.92 12.95
C GLY A 45 -13.62 8.20 13.01
N LEU A 46 -14.89 8.10 13.41
CA LEU A 46 -15.77 9.27 13.58
C LEU A 46 -15.20 10.26 14.60
N TYR A 47 -14.66 9.77 15.71
CA TYR A 47 -14.08 10.63 16.75
C TYR A 47 -12.76 11.28 16.31
N GLY A 48 -11.91 10.54 15.58
CA GLY A 48 -10.69 11.06 14.98
C GLY A 48 -10.97 12.21 14.00
N ILE A 49 -11.93 12.04 13.09
CA ILE A 49 -12.35 13.11 12.17
C ILE A 49 -13.00 14.28 12.91
N TYR A 50 -13.82 14.00 13.93
CA TYR A 50 -14.39 15.05 14.79
C TYR A 50 -13.30 15.90 15.46
N LEU A 51 -12.26 15.27 16.01
CA LEU A 51 -11.14 15.99 16.59
C LEU A 51 -10.37 16.77 15.53
N LEU A 52 -10.12 16.20 14.35
CA LEU A 52 -9.49 16.91 13.23
C LEU A 52 -10.26 18.21 12.88
N LEU A 53 -11.59 18.20 12.98
CA LEU A 53 -12.41 19.38 12.76
C LEU A 53 -12.43 20.40 13.93
N THR A 54 -12.19 19.96 15.17
CA THR A 54 -12.45 20.78 16.37
C THR A 54 -11.21 21.19 17.18
N ILE A 55 -10.09 20.46 17.04
CA ILE A 55 -8.87 20.79 17.80
C ILE A 55 -8.30 22.16 17.40
N PRO A 56 -7.52 22.80 18.30
CA PRO A 56 -6.84 24.05 18.01
C PRO A 56 -5.95 23.95 16.77
N ARG A 57 -5.75 25.08 16.06
CA ARG A 57 -4.98 25.08 14.80
C ARG A 57 -3.57 24.55 14.95
N ILE A 58 -2.87 24.95 16.01
CA ILE A 58 -1.52 24.47 16.30
C ILE A 58 -1.51 22.96 16.56
N SER A 59 -2.56 22.41 17.18
CA SER A 59 -2.71 20.97 17.38
C SER A 59 -2.87 20.18 16.08
N LEU A 60 -3.30 20.80 14.97
CA LEU A 60 -3.37 20.12 13.68
C LEU A 60 -1.98 19.77 13.15
N PHE A 61 -1.00 20.65 13.36
CA PHE A 61 0.39 20.33 12.99
C PHE A 61 0.86 19.07 13.71
N TYR A 62 0.65 18.99 15.02
CA TYR A 62 1.01 17.80 15.79
C TYR A 62 0.18 16.57 15.39
N ALA A 63 -1.11 16.74 15.08
CA ALA A 63 -1.94 15.64 14.58
C ALA A 63 -1.37 15.09 13.26
N GLY A 64 -1.03 15.95 12.30
CA GLY A 64 -0.41 15.52 11.04
C GLY A 64 0.96 14.91 11.25
N PHE A 65 1.78 15.50 12.12
CA PHE A 65 3.12 15.01 12.44
C PHE A 65 3.09 13.57 12.96
N PHE A 66 2.29 13.32 13.99
CA PHE A 66 2.18 11.98 14.57
C PHE A 66 1.42 11.01 13.65
N THR A 67 0.41 11.47 12.90
CA THR A 67 -0.28 10.59 11.93
C THR A 67 0.68 10.13 10.84
N GLY A 68 1.50 11.04 10.29
CA GLY A 68 2.51 10.71 9.31
C GLY A 68 3.49 9.64 9.81
N ILE A 69 4.02 9.79 11.02
CA ILE A 69 4.90 8.80 11.63
C ILE A 69 4.15 7.47 11.87
N LEU A 70 2.98 7.50 12.50
CA LEU A 70 2.23 6.29 12.83
C LEU A 70 1.81 5.48 11.59
N TRP A 71 1.61 6.13 10.44
CA TRP A 71 1.26 5.45 9.19
C TRP A 71 2.47 5.02 8.38
N CYS A 72 3.61 5.71 8.50
CA CYS A 72 4.72 5.57 7.56
C CYS A 72 6.07 5.23 8.22
N TYR A 73 6.12 4.96 9.54
CA TYR A 73 7.40 4.67 10.19
C TYR A 73 8.11 3.44 9.61
N TRP A 74 7.34 2.48 9.09
CA TRP A 74 7.83 1.27 8.46
C TRP A 74 8.78 1.54 7.30
N MET A 75 8.68 2.70 6.64
CA MET A 75 9.62 3.11 5.57
C MET A 75 11.07 3.18 6.07
N SER A 76 11.28 3.46 7.35
CA SER A 76 12.62 3.50 7.94
C SER A 76 13.23 2.10 8.18
N VAL A 77 12.42 1.04 8.15
CA VAL A 77 12.88 -0.33 8.39
C VAL A 77 13.76 -0.81 7.24
N SER A 78 13.43 -0.44 5.99
CA SER A 78 14.22 -0.86 4.82
C SER A 78 15.66 -0.35 4.83
N LEU A 79 15.95 0.73 5.56
CA LEU A 79 17.30 1.31 5.70
C LEU A 79 18.31 0.33 6.30
N GLN A 80 17.86 -0.72 7.00
CA GLN A 80 18.73 -1.77 7.53
C GLN A 80 19.45 -2.57 6.44
N TYR A 81 18.88 -2.64 5.23
CA TYR A 81 19.46 -3.38 4.10
C TYR A 81 20.45 -2.57 3.27
N TYR A 82 20.67 -1.31 3.64
CA TYR A 82 21.55 -0.37 2.94
C TYR A 82 22.67 0.17 3.86
N ASP A 83 22.85 -0.40 5.06
CA ASP A 83 23.83 0.04 6.06
C ASP A 83 23.71 1.54 6.48
N ILE A 84 22.53 2.14 6.31
CA ILE A 84 22.25 3.57 6.58
C ILE A 84 21.17 3.79 7.65
N THR A 85 21.01 2.84 8.58
CA THR A 85 20.01 2.89 9.65
C THR A 85 20.10 4.15 10.52
N TYR A 86 21.28 4.77 10.64
CA TYR A 86 21.47 6.02 11.38
C TYR A 86 20.65 7.20 10.83
N ILE A 87 20.16 7.12 9.58
CA ILE A 87 19.30 8.13 8.95
C ILE A 87 17.85 8.01 9.43
N ALA A 88 17.44 6.87 9.99
CA ALA A 88 16.04 6.60 10.34
C ALA A 88 15.37 7.71 11.17
N PRO A 89 15.97 8.26 12.24
CA PRO A 89 15.35 9.35 13.01
C PRO A 89 15.07 10.60 12.16
N PHE A 90 15.98 10.93 11.23
CA PHE A 90 15.84 12.09 10.34
C PHE A 90 14.77 11.86 9.28
N LEU A 91 14.68 10.64 8.74
CA LEU A 91 13.61 10.26 7.81
C LEU A 91 12.24 10.38 8.49
N LEU A 92 12.08 9.82 9.69
CA LEU A 92 10.84 9.90 10.46
C LEU A 92 10.47 11.34 10.83
N LEU A 93 11.46 12.15 11.22
CA LEU A 93 11.27 13.57 11.46
C LEU A 93 10.79 14.28 10.18
N GLY A 94 11.42 14.01 9.03
CA GLY A 94 11.04 14.55 7.73
C GLY A 94 9.59 14.20 7.36
N ILE A 95 9.22 12.93 7.45
CA ILE A 95 7.84 12.45 7.24
C ILE A 95 6.86 13.20 8.15
N GLY A 96 7.18 13.30 9.44
CA GLY A 96 6.35 14.03 10.40
C GLY A 96 6.21 15.50 10.04
N LEU A 97 7.30 16.18 9.67
CA LEU A 97 7.26 17.60 9.29
C LEU A 97 6.43 17.84 8.02
N VAL A 98 6.52 16.96 7.01
CA VAL A 98 5.71 17.01 5.79
C VAL A 98 4.22 16.92 6.13
N PHE A 99 3.79 15.85 6.81
CA PHE A 99 2.37 15.67 7.13
C PHE A 99 1.85 16.66 8.16
N GLY A 100 2.69 17.08 9.12
CA GLY A 100 2.36 18.14 10.07
C GLY A 100 2.08 19.46 9.35
N THR A 101 2.90 19.81 8.35
CA THR A 101 2.70 21.00 7.53
C THR A 101 1.40 20.90 6.72
N ILE A 102 1.15 19.76 6.07
CA ILE A 102 -0.10 19.52 5.32
C ILE A 102 -1.34 19.70 6.22
N PHE A 103 -1.34 19.11 7.41
CA PHE A 103 -2.49 19.23 8.32
C PHE A 103 -2.63 20.65 8.89
N ALA A 104 -1.52 21.38 9.10
CA ALA A 104 -1.59 22.79 9.47
C ALA A 104 -2.31 23.64 8.41
N LEU A 105 -2.12 23.32 7.12
CA LEU A 105 -2.83 24.00 6.02
C LEU A 105 -4.34 23.80 6.07
N PHE A 106 -4.85 22.74 6.71
CA PHE A 106 -6.31 22.57 6.91
C PHE A 106 -6.94 23.73 7.68
N ALA A 107 -6.16 24.49 8.45
CA ALA A 107 -6.67 25.63 9.21
C ALA A 107 -6.04 26.96 8.81
N LEU A 108 -5.52 27.09 7.59
CA LEU A 108 -4.98 28.35 7.06
C LEU A 108 -5.98 29.50 7.29
N ILE A 109 -7.23 29.29 6.89
CA ILE A 109 -8.36 30.19 7.19
C ILE A 109 -9.13 29.68 8.42
N ASN A 110 -9.49 30.58 9.36
CA ASN A 110 -10.13 30.23 10.63
C ASN A 110 -11.63 29.91 10.50
N LYS A 111 -12.00 29.12 9.50
CA LYS A 111 -13.38 28.76 9.22
C LYS A 111 -13.51 27.25 9.14
N LEU A 112 -14.47 26.70 9.87
CA LEU A 112 -14.75 25.26 9.87
C LEU A 112 -15.07 24.75 8.46
N SER A 113 -15.81 25.52 7.65
CA SER A 113 -16.11 25.19 6.26
C SER A 113 -14.84 25.09 5.40
N PHE A 114 -13.88 25.99 5.59
CA PHE A 114 -12.58 25.91 4.92
C PHE A 114 -11.81 24.66 5.35
N ARG A 115 -11.83 24.34 6.65
CA ARG A 115 -11.19 23.13 7.17
C ARG A 115 -11.76 21.86 6.55
N ILE A 116 -13.09 21.78 6.43
CA ILE A 116 -13.78 20.67 5.75
C ILE A 116 -13.35 20.59 4.29
N LEU A 117 -13.31 21.72 3.59
CA LEU A 117 -12.89 21.77 2.18
C LEU A 117 -11.45 21.28 2.00
N MET A 118 -10.53 21.70 2.87
CA MET A 118 -9.13 21.28 2.80
C MET A 118 -8.94 19.81 3.14
N ILE A 119 -9.63 19.30 4.17
CA ILE A 119 -9.62 17.87 4.50
C ILE A 119 -10.19 17.06 3.33
N PHE A 120 -11.32 17.48 2.77
CA PHE A 120 -11.92 16.79 1.62
C PHE A 120 -11.01 16.85 0.38
N GLY A 121 -10.39 17.99 0.11
CA GLY A 121 -9.42 18.15 -0.99
C GLY A 121 -8.19 17.26 -0.82
N PHE A 122 -7.75 17.01 0.41
CA PHE A 122 -6.61 16.11 0.69
C PHE A 122 -6.85 14.66 0.24
N LEU A 123 -8.11 14.19 0.16
CA LEU A 123 -8.44 12.84 -0.35
C LEU A 123 -8.07 12.64 -1.83
N PHE A 124 -7.77 13.72 -2.56
CA PHE A 124 -7.41 13.70 -3.98
C PHE A 124 -5.93 13.92 -4.22
N ILE A 125 -5.13 14.12 -3.17
CA ILE A 125 -3.71 14.46 -3.26
C ILE A 125 -2.88 13.26 -2.80
N SER A 126 -1.80 12.97 -3.51
CA SER A 126 -0.77 12.01 -3.10
C SER A 126 0.57 12.74 -3.04
N PRO A 127 0.97 13.24 -1.84
CA PRO A 127 2.22 13.99 -1.68
C PRO A 127 3.40 13.16 -2.22
N PHE A 128 4.20 13.74 -3.11
CA PHE A 128 5.36 13.09 -3.73
C PHE A 128 5.05 11.75 -4.43
N GLY A 129 3.82 11.57 -4.92
CA GLY A 129 3.39 10.31 -5.55
C GLY A 129 3.14 9.16 -4.57
N PHE A 130 3.33 9.40 -3.26
CA PHE A 130 3.07 8.42 -2.21
C PHE A 130 1.63 8.53 -1.72
N ASN A 131 0.87 7.44 -1.84
CA ASN A 131 -0.58 7.46 -1.67
C ASN A 131 -1.10 6.58 -0.53
N TRP A 132 -0.25 6.16 0.41
CA TRP A 132 -0.67 5.26 1.49
C TRP A 132 -1.39 5.98 2.64
N LEU A 133 -1.23 7.31 2.78
CA LEU A 133 -2.02 8.10 3.72
C LEU A 133 -3.35 8.54 3.10
N LYS A 134 -4.32 7.61 3.04
CA LYS A 134 -5.71 7.85 2.59
C LYS A 134 -6.64 7.97 3.79
N LEU A 135 -7.20 9.15 4.04
CA LEU A 135 -8.12 9.33 5.18
C LEU A 135 -9.39 8.48 5.07
N GLU A 136 -9.86 8.19 3.86
CA GLU A 136 -11.00 7.28 3.69
C GLU A 136 -10.74 5.84 4.17
N LEU A 137 -9.47 5.42 4.24
CA LEU A 137 -9.07 4.09 4.68
C LEU A 137 -9.43 3.82 6.15
N ILE A 138 -9.59 4.87 6.96
CA ILE A 138 -10.02 4.79 8.36
C ILE A 138 -11.32 3.98 8.51
N PHE A 139 -12.16 3.96 7.46
CA PHE A 139 -13.45 3.28 7.45
C PHE A 139 -13.44 1.88 6.80
N ILE A 140 -12.28 1.34 6.39
CA ILE A 140 -12.18 0.08 5.63
C ILE A 140 -12.86 -1.11 6.31
N ASP A 141 -12.65 -1.25 7.62
CA ASP A 141 -13.26 -2.29 8.46
C ASP A 141 -14.23 -1.65 9.46
N SER A 142 -15.15 -0.85 8.93
CA SER A 142 -16.16 -0.12 9.69
C SER A 142 -17.54 -0.31 9.06
N TYR A 143 -18.58 0.25 9.66
CA TYR A 143 -19.93 0.30 9.07
C TYR A 143 -20.13 1.39 8.02
N LEU A 144 -19.14 2.27 7.82
CA LEU A 144 -19.20 3.38 6.87
C LEU A 144 -18.45 3.01 5.60
N SER A 145 -18.94 3.49 4.45
CA SER A 145 -18.26 3.28 3.17
C SER A 145 -16.95 4.07 3.08
N THR A 146 -15.97 3.51 2.37
CA THR A 146 -14.66 4.11 2.07
C THR A 146 -14.69 5.02 0.85
N THR A 147 -15.86 5.23 0.22
CA THR A 147 -15.97 6.14 -0.92
C THR A 147 -15.74 7.58 -0.51
N LYS A 148 -15.16 8.39 -1.41
CA LYS A 148 -14.96 9.83 -1.17
C LYS A 148 -16.28 10.54 -0.88
N PHE A 149 -17.38 10.12 -1.52
CA PHE A 149 -18.72 10.66 -1.26
C PHE A 149 -19.22 10.34 0.15
N ALA A 150 -19.07 9.11 0.63
CA ALA A 150 -19.41 8.76 2.01
C ALA A 150 -18.56 9.56 3.01
N PHE A 151 -17.27 9.74 2.73
CA PHE A 151 -16.40 10.59 3.56
C PHE A 151 -16.87 12.05 3.60
N PHE A 152 -17.32 12.61 2.46
CA PHE A 152 -17.92 13.93 2.42
C PHE A 152 -19.19 14.01 3.29
N LEU A 153 -20.07 13.01 3.22
CA LEU A 153 -21.26 12.92 4.07
C LEU A 153 -20.92 12.85 5.57
N VAL A 154 -19.84 12.14 5.94
CA VAL A 154 -19.31 12.13 7.31
C VAL A 154 -18.87 13.54 7.74
N LEU A 155 -18.14 14.26 6.89
CA LEU A 155 -17.73 15.64 7.19
C LEU A 155 -18.94 16.58 7.37
N ILE A 156 -19.97 16.44 6.53
CA ILE A 156 -21.22 17.22 6.64
C ILE A 156 -21.97 16.85 7.92
N SER A 157 -22.08 15.56 8.26
CA SER A 157 -22.69 15.13 9.52
C SER A 157 -22.00 15.78 10.72
N LEU A 158 -20.66 15.70 10.79
CA LEU A 158 -19.90 16.27 11.89
C LEU A 158 -20.00 17.81 11.92
N TYR A 159 -20.08 18.48 10.76
CA TYR A 159 -20.37 19.91 10.70
C TYR A 159 -21.70 20.26 11.37
N LEU A 160 -22.76 19.49 11.10
CA LEU A 160 -24.07 19.67 11.72
C LEU A 160 -24.00 19.44 13.24
N VAL A 161 -23.28 18.41 13.71
CA VAL A 161 -23.06 18.17 15.14
C VAL A 161 -22.35 19.34 15.83
N ILE A 162 -21.38 19.95 15.16
CA ILE A 162 -20.58 21.06 15.71
C ILE A 162 -21.36 22.37 15.71
N LYS A 163 -22.11 22.68 14.63
CA LYS A 163 -22.77 23.99 14.46
C LYS A 163 -24.18 24.06 15.01
N LEU A 164 -24.96 22.98 14.91
CA LEU A 164 -26.34 22.99 15.36
C LEU A 164 -26.41 22.73 16.87
N LYS A 165 -27.28 23.45 17.58
CA LYS A 165 -27.49 23.25 19.03
C LYS A 165 -28.52 22.15 19.30
N ARG A 166 -29.81 22.43 19.05
CA ARG A 166 -30.93 21.50 19.30
C ARG A 166 -31.20 20.54 18.13
N LEU A 167 -30.78 20.91 16.92
CA LEU A 167 -31.01 20.15 15.68
C LEU A 167 -29.86 19.20 15.33
N LYS A 168 -29.02 18.80 16.29
CA LYS A 168 -27.91 17.85 16.05
C LYS A 168 -28.38 16.49 15.55
N VAL A 169 -29.62 16.11 15.86
CA VAL A 169 -30.25 14.89 15.34
C VAL A 169 -30.25 14.84 13.80
N LEU A 170 -30.26 16.00 13.13
CA LEU A 170 -30.18 16.06 11.66
C LEU A 170 -28.84 15.52 11.12
N ALA A 171 -27.79 15.45 11.95
CA ALA A 171 -26.50 14.86 11.58
C ALA A 171 -26.60 13.34 11.31
N ILE A 172 -27.66 12.68 11.78
CA ILE A 172 -27.91 11.27 11.51
C ILE A 172 -28.21 11.05 10.02
N LEU A 173 -28.90 12.00 9.36
CA LEU A 173 -29.33 11.83 7.97
C LEU A 173 -28.14 11.62 7.01
N PRO A 174 -27.09 12.47 6.96
CA PRO A 174 -25.92 12.19 6.12
C PRO A 174 -25.19 10.90 6.52
N LEU A 175 -25.13 10.57 7.82
CA LEU A 175 -24.50 9.33 8.28
C LEU A 175 -25.26 8.09 7.79
N LEU A 176 -26.58 8.13 7.70
CA LEU A 176 -27.37 7.02 7.14
C LEU A 176 -27.05 6.79 5.66
N PHE A 177 -26.77 7.84 4.90
CA PHE A 177 -26.32 7.71 3.50
C PHE A 177 -24.84 7.29 3.37
N ALA A 178 -24.00 7.62 4.36
CA ALA A 178 -22.63 7.12 4.45
C ALA A 178 -22.56 5.67 4.96
N PHE A 179 -23.60 5.24 5.69
CA PHE A 179 -23.79 3.88 6.15
C PHE A 179 -24.13 3.01 4.95
N HIS A 180 -23.14 2.27 4.48
CA HIS A 180 -23.35 1.30 3.45
C HIS A 180 -22.46 0.10 3.72
N SER A 181 -23.09 -1.00 4.12
CA SER A 181 -22.46 -2.31 4.10
C SER A 181 -22.45 -2.75 2.64
N GLU A 182 -21.46 -2.29 1.87
CA GLU A 182 -21.23 -2.77 0.52
C GLU A 182 -21.19 -4.30 0.56
N LYS A 183 -22.23 -4.93 0.00
CA LYS A 183 -22.11 -6.31 -0.47
C LYS A 183 -21.35 -6.15 -1.77
N GLY A 184 -20.06 -6.45 -1.74
CA GLY A 184 -19.23 -6.35 -2.92
C GLY A 184 -19.79 -7.14 -4.10
N GLU A 185 -19.31 -6.82 -5.29
CA GLU A 185 -19.71 -7.57 -6.48
C GLU A 185 -19.31 -9.04 -6.32
N PHE A 186 -20.26 -9.93 -6.52
CA PHE A 186 -19.93 -11.34 -6.55
C PHE A 186 -19.12 -11.63 -7.82
N ILE A 187 -17.85 -11.95 -7.63
CA ILE A 187 -16.96 -12.42 -8.69
C ILE A 187 -16.82 -13.93 -8.54
N ASP A 188 -17.09 -14.64 -9.64
CA ASP A 188 -16.91 -16.09 -9.72
C ASP A 188 -15.48 -16.49 -9.36
N THR A 189 -15.31 -17.72 -8.88
CA THR A 189 -13.97 -18.27 -8.75
C THR A 189 -13.35 -18.41 -10.14
N PRO A 190 -12.06 -18.02 -10.31
CA PRO A 190 -11.39 -18.22 -11.58
C PRO A 190 -11.36 -19.68 -12.01
N LYS A 191 -11.24 -19.92 -13.32
CA LYS A 191 -11.05 -21.27 -13.87
C LYS A 191 -9.74 -21.89 -13.41
N ALA A 192 -8.69 -21.07 -13.27
CA ALA A 192 -7.39 -21.51 -12.81
C ALA A 192 -7.46 -21.97 -11.35
N LYS A 193 -6.98 -23.19 -11.08
CA LYS A 193 -6.69 -23.66 -9.73
C LYS A 193 -5.30 -23.13 -9.36
N ILE A 194 -5.27 -22.04 -8.59
CA ILE A 194 -4.05 -21.27 -8.28
C ILE A 194 -3.35 -21.82 -7.04
N TYR A 195 -2.07 -22.17 -7.18
CA TYR A 195 -1.16 -22.48 -6.08
C TYR A 195 -0.38 -21.22 -5.67
N MET A 196 -0.52 -20.83 -4.41
CA MET A 196 0.13 -19.65 -3.81
C MET A 196 1.04 -20.11 -2.66
N PRO A 197 2.30 -20.51 -2.95
CA PRO A 197 3.22 -20.99 -1.93
C PRO A 197 3.55 -19.89 -0.93
N GLN A 198 3.56 -20.24 0.35
CA GLN A 198 3.94 -19.34 1.42
C GLN A 198 5.46 -19.30 1.54
N MET A 199 6.06 -18.11 1.40
CA MET A 199 7.51 -17.92 1.43
C MET A 199 7.93 -16.88 2.48
N TYR A 200 9.02 -17.15 3.18
CA TYR A 200 9.61 -16.28 4.21
C TYR A 200 11.14 -16.23 4.07
N ILE A 201 11.61 -15.97 2.85
CA ILE A 201 13.03 -15.77 2.56
C ILE A 201 13.47 -14.44 3.14
N ASN A 202 14.51 -14.45 3.97
CA ASN A 202 15.09 -13.23 4.52
C ASN A 202 15.64 -12.35 3.39
N GLN A 203 15.41 -11.05 3.50
CA GLN A 203 15.82 -10.07 2.51
C GLN A 203 17.35 -10.02 2.32
N ASP A 204 18.13 -10.24 3.38
CA ASP A 204 19.61 -10.28 3.30
C ASP A 204 20.12 -11.42 2.40
N LEU A 205 19.41 -12.55 2.39
CA LEU A 205 19.79 -13.74 1.63
C LEU A 205 19.39 -13.65 0.15
N LYS A 206 18.42 -12.81 -0.18
CA LYS A 206 17.83 -12.79 -1.53
C LYS A 206 18.84 -12.49 -2.62
N TRP A 207 19.81 -11.63 -2.36
CA TRP A 207 20.82 -11.20 -3.32
C TRP A 207 22.19 -11.82 -3.07
N ASP A 208 22.28 -12.74 -2.10
CA ASP A 208 23.50 -13.46 -1.80
C ASP A 208 23.79 -14.49 -2.90
N LYS A 209 25.01 -14.41 -3.46
CA LYS A 209 25.49 -15.32 -4.51
C LYS A 209 25.59 -16.76 -4.01
N GLU A 210 25.93 -16.96 -2.74
CA GLU A 210 26.05 -18.30 -2.15
C GLU A 210 24.67 -18.93 -1.93
N TYR A 211 23.66 -18.12 -1.62
CA TYR A 211 22.28 -18.57 -1.41
C TYR A 211 21.49 -18.80 -2.70
N LEU A 212 21.94 -18.23 -3.83
CA LEU A 212 21.20 -18.26 -5.10
C LEU A 212 20.78 -19.66 -5.54
N LYS A 213 21.65 -20.68 -5.38
CA LYS A 213 21.29 -22.06 -5.75
C LYS A 213 20.16 -22.59 -4.87
N THR A 214 20.27 -22.40 -3.56
CA THR A 214 19.24 -22.81 -2.59
C THR A 214 17.90 -22.14 -2.89
N LEU A 215 17.91 -20.83 -3.14
CA LEU A 215 16.70 -20.08 -3.51
C LEU A 215 16.04 -20.64 -4.78
N ASN A 216 16.84 -20.92 -5.82
CA ASN A 216 16.32 -21.49 -7.06
C ASN A 216 15.73 -22.89 -6.84
N ASP A 217 16.41 -23.75 -6.07
CA ASP A 217 15.94 -25.09 -5.74
C ASP A 217 14.61 -25.03 -4.95
N GLU A 218 14.48 -24.09 -4.01
CA GLU A 218 13.24 -23.83 -3.25
C GLU A 218 12.09 -23.37 -4.15
N ASN A 219 12.35 -22.45 -5.09
CA ASN A 219 11.36 -22.00 -6.05
C ASN A 219 10.87 -23.13 -6.95
N PHE A 220 11.78 -23.92 -7.51
CA PHE A 220 11.41 -25.06 -8.36
C PHE A 220 10.65 -26.11 -7.59
N LYS A 221 11.01 -26.37 -6.33
CA LYS A 221 10.25 -27.27 -5.45
C LYS A 221 8.78 -26.86 -5.36
N GLN A 222 8.48 -25.56 -5.22
CA GLN A 222 7.09 -25.09 -5.19
C GLN A 222 6.34 -25.31 -6.51
N ILE A 223 7.04 -25.21 -7.65
CA ILE A 223 6.46 -25.51 -8.97
C ILE A 223 6.15 -27.01 -9.09
N PHE A 224 7.08 -27.88 -8.69
CA PHE A 224 6.85 -29.33 -8.68
C PHE A 224 5.72 -29.74 -7.73
N ASP A 225 5.69 -29.19 -6.52
CA ASP A 225 4.61 -29.44 -5.55
C ASP A 225 3.24 -29.03 -6.11
N ALA A 226 3.18 -27.93 -6.88
CA ALA A 226 1.94 -27.49 -7.54
C ALA A 226 1.47 -28.47 -8.62
N ILE A 227 2.40 -28.96 -9.44
CA ILE A 227 2.14 -29.97 -10.48
C ILE A 227 1.61 -31.25 -9.83
N ASP A 228 2.29 -31.76 -8.81
CA ASP A 228 1.94 -33.02 -8.15
C ASP A 228 0.57 -32.95 -7.46
N LYS A 229 0.20 -31.78 -6.93
CA LYS A 229 -1.12 -31.52 -6.33
C LYS A 229 -2.22 -31.20 -7.36
N GLY A 230 -1.90 -31.26 -8.66
CA GLY A 230 -2.84 -31.00 -9.75
C GLY A 230 -3.39 -29.58 -9.75
N TYR A 231 -2.56 -28.59 -9.43
CA TYR A 231 -2.86 -27.18 -9.70
C TYR A 231 -2.61 -26.86 -11.16
N THR A 232 -3.28 -25.84 -11.67
CA THR A 232 -3.16 -25.45 -13.07
C THR A 232 -2.34 -24.17 -13.27
N LEU A 233 -2.17 -23.38 -12.21
CA LEU A 233 -1.34 -22.19 -12.15
C LEU A 233 -0.55 -22.21 -10.84
N VAL A 234 0.75 -21.94 -10.90
CA VAL A 234 1.56 -21.56 -9.74
C VAL A 234 1.99 -20.10 -9.85
N VAL A 235 1.87 -19.35 -8.77
CA VAL A 235 2.31 -17.96 -8.70
C VAL A 235 3.41 -17.86 -7.64
N LEU A 236 4.60 -17.42 -8.01
CA LEU A 236 5.71 -17.14 -7.10
C LEU A 236 5.80 -15.64 -6.81
N PRO A 237 6.32 -15.23 -5.63
CA PRO A 237 6.34 -13.82 -5.23
C PRO A 237 7.29 -12.96 -6.07
N GLU A 238 7.30 -11.65 -5.77
CA GLU A 238 8.18 -10.68 -6.39
C GLU A 238 9.65 -11.09 -6.22
N THR A 239 10.43 -11.00 -7.29
CA THR A 239 11.86 -11.40 -7.32
C THR A 239 12.09 -12.79 -6.73
N ALA A 240 11.21 -13.77 -7.00
CA ALA A 240 11.43 -15.15 -6.58
C ALA A 240 12.78 -15.66 -7.11
N PHE A 241 13.07 -15.40 -8.39
CA PHE A 241 14.40 -15.60 -8.95
C PHE A 241 15.18 -14.27 -8.90
N SER A 242 16.19 -14.18 -8.05
CA SER A 242 17.02 -12.98 -7.86
C SER A 242 18.08 -12.80 -8.95
N VAL A 243 17.68 -12.93 -10.21
CA VAL A 243 18.52 -12.75 -11.39
C VAL A 243 17.74 -12.02 -12.49
N ALA A 244 18.47 -11.52 -13.49
CA ALA A 244 17.89 -11.08 -14.76
C ALA A 244 17.41 -12.30 -15.57
N LEU A 245 16.19 -12.79 -15.34
CA LEU A 245 15.76 -14.12 -15.79
C LEU A 245 15.88 -14.32 -17.30
N ASN A 246 15.62 -13.27 -18.10
CA ASN A 246 15.77 -13.30 -19.55
C ASN A 246 17.23 -13.39 -20.05
N LYS A 247 18.22 -13.20 -19.15
CA LYS A 247 19.66 -13.36 -19.41
C LYS A 247 20.23 -14.66 -18.82
N TYR A 248 19.41 -15.52 -18.22
CA TYR A 248 19.80 -16.80 -17.64
C TYR A 248 19.12 -17.97 -18.37
N PRO A 249 19.68 -18.45 -19.51
CA PRO A 249 19.04 -19.45 -20.37
C PRO A 249 18.69 -20.76 -19.67
N SER A 250 19.53 -21.22 -18.73
CA SER A 250 19.29 -22.46 -17.99
C SER A 250 17.98 -22.42 -17.20
N LEU A 251 17.76 -21.35 -16.42
CA LEU A 251 16.54 -21.15 -15.64
C LEU A 251 15.34 -20.90 -16.54
N ASN A 252 15.50 -20.06 -17.56
CA ASN A 252 14.42 -19.71 -18.48
C ASN A 252 13.93 -20.94 -19.28
N ASN A 253 14.84 -21.80 -19.76
CA ASN A 253 14.49 -23.01 -20.49
C ASN A 253 13.79 -24.04 -19.57
N MET A 254 14.27 -24.19 -18.34
CA MET A 254 13.62 -25.08 -17.36
C MET A 254 12.19 -24.62 -17.04
N LEU A 255 11.96 -23.31 -16.90
CA LEU A 255 10.62 -22.75 -16.72
C LEU A 255 9.73 -22.95 -17.96
N LEU A 256 10.27 -22.76 -19.17
CA LEU A 256 9.56 -23.05 -20.42
C LEU A 256 9.15 -24.52 -20.53
N GLU A 257 10.04 -25.46 -20.20
CA GLU A 257 9.75 -26.89 -20.20
C GLU A 257 8.64 -27.24 -19.20
N LEU A 258 8.74 -26.75 -17.96
CA LEU A 258 7.73 -26.93 -16.92
C LEU A 258 6.39 -26.30 -17.30
N SER A 259 6.39 -25.22 -18.09
CA SER A 259 5.18 -24.53 -18.54
C SER A 259 4.26 -25.37 -19.42
N ASN A 260 4.74 -26.50 -19.94
CA ASN A 260 3.90 -27.47 -20.65
C ASN A 260 3.02 -28.30 -19.72
N LYS A 261 3.36 -28.35 -18.42
CA LYS A 261 2.64 -29.11 -17.39
C LYS A 261 1.77 -28.22 -16.51
N ILE A 262 2.16 -26.97 -16.29
CA ILE A 262 1.47 -26.00 -15.43
C ILE A 262 1.71 -24.58 -15.94
N ASP A 263 0.75 -23.67 -15.80
CA ASP A 263 1.02 -22.25 -16.01
C ASP A 263 1.86 -21.70 -14.84
N ILE A 264 2.82 -20.81 -15.10
CA ILE A 264 3.73 -20.28 -14.07
C ILE A 264 3.74 -18.75 -14.16
N VAL A 265 3.42 -18.07 -13.06
CA VAL A 265 3.73 -16.64 -12.87
C VAL A 265 4.86 -16.52 -11.85
N THR A 266 5.92 -15.79 -12.17
CA THR A 266 7.05 -15.59 -11.25
C THR A 266 7.66 -14.20 -11.37
N GLY A 267 8.11 -13.62 -10.26
CA GLY A 267 8.84 -12.36 -10.25
C GLY A 267 10.35 -12.56 -10.47
N ALA A 268 10.96 -11.68 -11.28
CA ALA A 268 12.41 -11.60 -11.49
C ALA A 268 12.79 -10.25 -12.12
N LEU A 269 14.09 -9.98 -12.29
CA LEU A 269 14.54 -8.82 -13.07
C LEU A 269 14.45 -9.14 -14.57
N TYR A 270 14.13 -8.12 -15.38
CA TYR A 270 14.18 -8.17 -16.85
C TYR A 270 15.15 -7.11 -17.38
N VAL A 271 16.02 -7.50 -18.31
CA VAL A 271 17.04 -6.60 -18.89
C VAL A 271 16.88 -6.48 -20.40
N GLU A 272 16.70 -5.26 -20.90
CA GLU A 272 16.54 -4.92 -22.31
C GLU A 272 17.14 -3.54 -22.58
N ASP A 273 17.90 -3.38 -23.67
CA ASP A 273 18.50 -2.10 -24.08
C ASP A 273 19.27 -1.37 -22.96
N ASN A 274 20.05 -2.12 -22.16
CA ASN A 274 20.76 -1.65 -20.96
C ASN A 274 19.88 -1.10 -19.83
N GLN A 275 18.56 -1.27 -19.91
CA GLN A 275 17.61 -0.94 -18.85
C GLN A 275 17.27 -2.18 -18.03
N ILE A 276 17.11 -1.97 -16.72
CA ILE A 276 16.70 -3.01 -15.77
C ILE A 276 15.27 -2.70 -15.32
N PHE A 277 14.42 -3.71 -15.37
CA PHE A 277 13.02 -3.64 -14.95
C PHE A 277 12.76 -4.67 -13.85
N ASN A 278 11.97 -4.28 -12.86
CA ASN A 278 11.27 -5.23 -12.01
C ASN A 278 10.09 -5.80 -12.82
N ALA A 279 10.01 -7.13 -12.95
CA ALA A 279 9.08 -7.76 -13.86
C ALA A 279 8.46 -9.02 -13.26
N SER A 280 7.28 -9.35 -13.77
CA SER A 280 6.70 -10.68 -13.65
C SER A 280 6.71 -11.37 -15.02
N TYR A 281 6.96 -12.66 -14.98
CA TYR A 281 7.00 -13.52 -16.14
C TYR A 281 5.84 -14.49 -16.06
N PHE A 282 5.09 -14.62 -17.15
CA PHE A 282 4.05 -15.61 -17.31
C PHE A 282 4.49 -16.65 -18.34
N TYR A 283 4.77 -17.87 -17.89
CA TYR A 283 5.10 -19.01 -18.74
C TYR A 283 3.88 -19.90 -18.91
N SER A 284 3.56 -20.24 -20.16
CA SER A 284 2.47 -21.16 -20.52
C SER A 284 2.77 -21.84 -21.85
N LYS A 285 2.62 -23.17 -21.92
CA LYS A 285 2.71 -23.95 -23.16
C LYS A 285 3.97 -23.65 -23.98
N ASN A 286 5.13 -23.65 -23.32
CA ASN A 286 6.43 -23.36 -23.92
C ASN A 286 6.55 -21.94 -24.51
N SER A 287 5.80 -20.98 -23.98
CA SER A 287 5.87 -19.56 -24.33
C SER A 287 5.98 -18.71 -23.06
N VAL A 288 6.50 -17.49 -23.20
CA VAL A 288 6.64 -16.54 -22.09
C VAL A 288 6.15 -15.15 -22.49
N THR A 289 5.38 -14.54 -21.61
CA THR A 289 4.95 -13.14 -21.67
C THR A 289 5.51 -12.41 -20.46
N VAL A 290 6.03 -11.20 -20.63
CA VAL A 290 6.64 -10.41 -19.55
C VAL A 290 5.80 -9.18 -19.28
N ALA A 291 5.45 -8.95 -18.01
CA ALA A 291 4.88 -7.69 -17.54
C ALA A 291 5.92 -6.93 -16.72
N LYS A 292 6.27 -5.73 -17.18
CA LYS A 292 7.22 -4.83 -16.51
C LYS A 292 6.45 -3.90 -15.57
N LYS A 293 7.04 -3.56 -14.42
CA LYS A 293 6.47 -2.63 -13.43
C LYS A 293 6.18 -1.26 -14.07
N VAL A 294 4.99 -0.72 -13.83
CA VAL A 294 4.48 0.58 -14.30
C VAL A 294 4.66 1.66 -13.24
N VAL A 295 4.38 1.36 -11.97
CA VAL A 295 4.52 2.31 -10.86
C VAL A 295 5.66 1.88 -9.93
N LEU A 296 6.71 2.68 -9.92
CA LEU A 296 7.85 2.48 -9.05
C LEU A 296 7.57 3.01 -7.65
N VAL A 297 8.21 2.41 -6.65
CA VAL A 297 8.11 2.86 -5.27
C VAL A 297 8.83 4.21 -5.11
N PRO A 298 8.15 5.29 -4.70
CA PRO A 298 8.80 6.57 -4.44
C PRO A 298 9.87 6.43 -3.36
N PHE A 299 11.05 7.01 -3.60
CA PHE A 299 12.24 6.98 -2.75
C PHE A 299 12.88 5.60 -2.51
N GLY A 300 12.32 4.53 -3.08
CA GLY A 300 12.90 3.17 -3.04
C GLY A 300 13.40 2.69 -4.41
N GLU A 301 12.60 2.89 -5.46
CA GLU A 301 12.93 2.49 -6.84
C GLU A 301 13.04 3.68 -7.81
N GLU A 302 12.39 4.80 -7.49
CA GLU A 302 12.55 6.08 -8.20
C GLU A 302 12.62 7.22 -7.18
N ILE A 303 13.45 8.24 -7.43
CA ILE A 303 13.45 9.46 -6.61
C ILE A 303 12.53 10.50 -7.27
N PRO A 304 11.37 10.85 -6.68
CA PRO A 304 10.39 11.76 -7.29
C PRO A 304 10.79 13.24 -7.12
N LEU A 305 12.05 13.57 -7.38
CA LEU A 305 12.61 14.93 -7.29
C LEU A 305 13.23 15.36 -8.63
N PRO A 306 13.45 16.67 -8.84
CA PRO A 306 14.19 17.14 -10.02
C PRO A 306 15.56 16.46 -10.09
N LYS A 307 16.01 16.14 -11.32
CA LYS A 307 17.22 15.33 -11.60
C LYS A 307 18.45 15.71 -10.77
N PHE A 308 18.68 17.01 -10.54
CA PHE A 308 19.77 17.49 -9.70
C PHE A 308 19.79 16.87 -8.28
N PHE A 309 18.63 16.73 -7.64
CA PHE A 309 18.52 16.11 -6.31
C PHE A 309 18.61 14.59 -6.38
N VAL A 310 18.16 13.97 -7.48
CA VAL A 310 18.28 12.53 -7.74
C VAL A 310 19.74 12.13 -7.82
N ASP A 311 20.51 12.82 -8.68
CA ASP A 311 21.94 12.55 -8.88
C ASP A 311 22.71 12.72 -7.56
N LEU A 312 22.43 13.80 -6.81
CA LEU A 312 23.03 14.03 -5.49
C LEU A 312 22.71 12.92 -4.47
N ILE A 313 21.47 12.42 -4.44
CA ILE A 313 21.06 11.35 -3.51
C ILE A 313 21.65 10.01 -3.94
N ASN A 314 21.64 9.69 -5.24
CA ASN A 314 22.18 8.44 -5.76
C ASN A 314 23.70 8.34 -5.57
N ASP A 315 24.42 9.44 -5.73
CA ASP A 315 25.86 9.51 -5.51
C ASP A 315 26.25 9.41 -4.02
N ILE A 316 25.44 9.96 -3.12
CA ILE A 316 25.74 9.99 -1.68
C ILE A 316 25.25 8.73 -0.94
N PHE A 317 24.10 8.17 -1.32
CA PHE A 317 23.40 7.14 -0.53
C PHE A 317 23.24 5.79 -1.23
N TYR A 318 23.36 5.73 -2.57
CA TYR A 318 23.11 4.49 -3.34
C TYR A 318 24.29 4.03 -4.20
N ASN A 319 25.51 4.51 -3.93
CA ASN A 319 26.75 4.13 -4.64
C ASN A 319 26.64 4.20 -6.18
N GLY A 320 25.87 5.16 -6.71
CA GLY A 320 25.71 5.34 -8.16
C GLY A 320 24.80 4.30 -8.84
N ALA A 321 23.94 3.60 -8.09
CA ALA A 321 22.95 2.69 -8.67
C ALA A 321 21.99 3.44 -9.62
N THR A 322 21.70 2.84 -10.77
CA THR A 322 20.73 3.35 -11.73
C THR A 322 19.31 2.97 -11.32
N ASP A 323 18.40 3.94 -11.25
CA ASP A 323 16.96 3.73 -11.03
C ASP A 323 16.39 2.67 -11.99
N TYR A 324 15.40 1.90 -11.51
CA TYR A 324 14.69 0.96 -12.36
C TYR A 324 13.93 1.69 -13.46
N SER A 325 13.85 1.07 -14.64
CA SER A 325 12.97 1.56 -15.70
C SER A 325 11.53 1.07 -15.50
N LYS A 326 10.56 1.84 -16.01
CA LYS A 326 9.14 1.54 -15.89
C LYS A 326 8.44 1.42 -17.23
N ALA A 327 7.38 0.60 -17.26
CA ALA A 327 6.49 0.50 -18.39
C ALA A 327 5.50 1.67 -18.44
N SER A 328 4.96 1.95 -19.63
CA SER A 328 3.99 3.03 -19.84
C SER A 328 2.54 2.62 -19.54
N SER A 329 2.23 1.33 -19.60
CA SER A 329 0.86 0.81 -19.45
C SER A 329 0.81 -0.51 -18.67
N PRO A 330 -0.25 -0.75 -17.90
CA PRO A 330 -0.50 -2.05 -17.27
C PRO A 330 -0.55 -3.20 -18.28
N THR A 331 -0.17 -4.40 -17.83
CA THR A 331 -0.20 -5.62 -18.64
C THR A 331 -1.17 -6.62 -18.03
N ASP A 332 -1.95 -7.29 -18.89
CA ASP A 332 -2.85 -8.38 -18.52
C ASP A 332 -2.30 -9.71 -19.04
N PHE A 333 -2.35 -10.75 -18.21
CA PHE A 333 -2.07 -12.12 -18.63
C PHE A 333 -3.38 -12.84 -18.98
N ILE A 334 -3.32 -13.69 -20.01
CA ILE A 334 -4.43 -14.57 -20.38
C ILE A 334 -4.15 -15.96 -19.81
N ILE A 335 -4.84 -16.31 -18.72
CA ILE A 335 -4.67 -17.58 -18.01
C ILE A 335 -5.97 -18.35 -18.15
N GLN A 336 -5.91 -19.51 -18.81
CA GLN A 336 -7.10 -20.33 -19.11
C GLN A 336 -8.27 -19.57 -19.78
N GLY A 337 -7.93 -18.58 -20.61
CA GLY A 337 -8.90 -17.76 -21.32
C GLY A 337 -9.55 -16.67 -20.47
N GLU A 338 -9.08 -16.42 -19.26
CA GLU A 338 -9.49 -15.30 -18.41
C GLU A 338 -8.35 -14.27 -18.29
N LYS A 339 -8.69 -12.99 -18.20
CA LYS A 339 -7.73 -11.90 -18.03
C LYS A 339 -7.38 -11.73 -16.55
N TYR A 340 -6.08 -11.61 -16.28
CA TYR A 340 -5.54 -11.27 -14.96
C TYR A 340 -4.66 -10.05 -15.09
N ARG A 341 -5.03 -8.96 -14.42
CA ARG A 341 -4.16 -7.79 -14.28
C ARG A 341 -2.92 -8.18 -13.50
N ASN A 342 -1.74 -7.91 -14.04
CA ASN A 342 -0.51 -8.04 -13.29
C ASN A 342 -0.24 -6.78 -12.45
N ALA A 343 0.19 -6.97 -11.21
CA ALA A 343 0.68 -5.90 -10.34
C ALA A 343 1.89 -6.38 -9.51
N ILE A 344 2.88 -5.51 -9.32
CA ILE A 344 4.06 -5.81 -8.52
C ILE A 344 4.12 -4.85 -7.32
N CYS A 345 4.04 -5.41 -6.11
CA CYS A 345 4.23 -4.69 -4.85
C CYS A 345 3.35 -3.42 -4.77
N TYR A 346 3.96 -2.27 -4.50
CA TYR A 346 3.30 -0.97 -4.38
C TYR A 346 2.25 -0.67 -5.46
N GLU A 347 2.45 -1.13 -6.70
CA GLU A 347 1.51 -0.93 -7.81
C GLU A 347 0.07 -1.33 -7.48
N GLY A 348 -0.11 -2.47 -6.81
CA GLY A 348 -1.43 -3.00 -6.41
C GLY A 348 -2.22 -2.08 -5.48
N THR A 349 -1.55 -1.06 -4.92
CA THR A 349 -2.13 -0.03 -4.06
C THR A 349 -2.19 1.35 -4.72
N THR A 350 -2.14 1.42 -6.07
CA THR A 350 -2.18 2.68 -6.82
C THR A 350 -3.28 2.68 -7.88
N ASP A 351 -3.96 3.81 -8.07
CA ASP A 351 -5.05 3.93 -9.04
C ASP A 351 -4.59 3.62 -10.49
N LYS A 352 -3.30 3.87 -10.79
CA LYS A 352 -2.70 3.69 -12.12
C LYS A 352 -2.73 2.24 -12.60
N ILE A 353 -2.53 1.26 -11.72
CA ILE A 353 -2.53 -0.16 -12.11
C ILE A 353 -3.94 -0.67 -12.45
N PHE A 354 -4.99 0.08 -12.09
CA PHE A 354 -6.40 -0.26 -12.38
C PHE A 354 -6.96 0.53 -13.58
N GLU A 355 -6.14 1.28 -14.32
CA GLU A 355 -6.58 1.92 -15.56
C GLU A 355 -6.81 0.88 -16.66
N ASN A 356 -7.78 1.12 -17.54
CA ASN A 356 -8.06 0.26 -18.71
C ASN A 356 -8.32 -1.22 -18.36
N LEU A 357 -9.06 -1.51 -17.28
CA LEU A 357 -9.39 -2.89 -16.89
C LEU A 357 -10.27 -3.61 -17.93
N GLY A 358 -11.17 -2.88 -18.61
CA GLY A 358 -12.14 -3.50 -19.50
C GLY A 358 -13.02 -4.53 -18.76
N ASP A 359 -12.96 -5.78 -19.21
CA ASP A 359 -13.64 -6.94 -18.63
C ASP A 359 -12.78 -7.73 -17.61
N THR A 360 -11.60 -7.23 -17.26
CA THR A 360 -10.67 -7.89 -16.32
C THR A 360 -11.20 -7.84 -14.89
N LYS A 361 -11.50 -9.01 -14.32
CA LYS A 361 -12.05 -9.17 -12.95
C LYS A 361 -11.05 -9.71 -11.93
N TYR A 362 -9.89 -10.18 -12.39
CA TYR A 362 -8.88 -10.80 -11.55
C TYR A 362 -7.56 -10.03 -11.63
N MET A 363 -6.81 -10.04 -10.54
CA MET A 363 -5.46 -9.50 -10.46
C MET A 363 -4.53 -10.50 -9.80
N ILE A 364 -3.35 -10.72 -10.38
CA ILE A 364 -2.24 -11.38 -9.70
C ILE A 364 -1.30 -10.30 -9.23
N MET A 365 -1.17 -10.18 -7.91
CA MET A 365 -0.28 -9.24 -7.27
C MET A 365 0.85 -10.01 -6.58
N ILE A 366 2.08 -9.78 -7.02
CA ILE A 366 3.26 -10.38 -6.38
C ILE A 366 3.99 -9.33 -5.55
N SER A 367 4.50 -9.68 -4.37
CA SER A 367 5.20 -8.70 -3.50
C SER A 367 6.33 -9.32 -2.71
N ASN A 368 7.21 -8.47 -2.18
CA ASN A 368 8.23 -8.83 -1.22
C ASN A 368 8.17 -7.90 0.00
N ASN A 369 7.41 -8.30 1.02
CA ASN A 369 7.26 -7.52 2.25
C ASN A 369 8.44 -7.72 3.21
N ALA A 370 9.37 -8.64 2.92
CA ALA A 370 10.58 -8.84 3.74
C ALA A 370 11.44 -7.56 3.88
N TRP A 371 11.33 -6.64 2.92
CA TRP A 371 11.93 -5.30 2.98
C TRP A 371 11.49 -4.45 4.18
N PHE A 372 10.32 -4.74 4.76
CA PHE A 372 9.71 -3.91 5.78
C PHE A 372 9.31 -4.67 7.03
N THR A 373 9.57 -5.98 7.10
CA THR A 373 9.27 -6.79 8.29
C THR A 373 10.44 -6.84 9.26
N PRO A 374 10.18 -6.78 10.58
CA PRO A 374 8.86 -6.66 11.22
C PRO A 374 8.38 -5.19 11.29
N SER A 375 7.17 -4.91 10.80
CA SER A 375 6.50 -3.61 10.97
C SER A 375 5.00 -3.71 10.62
N ILE A 376 4.30 -2.58 10.62
CA ILE A 376 2.90 -2.49 10.15
C ILE A 376 2.75 -2.49 8.63
N GLU A 377 3.82 -2.45 7.84
CA GLU A 377 3.74 -2.36 6.37
C GLU A 377 2.84 -3.45 5.77
N PRO A 378 2.99 -4.75 6.11
CA PRO A 378 2.14 -5.79 5.54
C PRO A 378 0.67 -5.60 5.90
N THR A 379 0.39 -5.09 7.10
CA THR A 379 -0.96 -4.78 7.57
C THR A 379 -1.56 -3.59 6.81
N LEU A 380 -0.79 -2.52 6.63
CA LEU A 380 -1.27 -1.35 5.90
C LEU A 380 -1.50 -1.69 4.41
N GLN A 381 -0.60 -2.46 3.80
CA GLN A 381 -0.76 -3.00 2.45
C GLN A 381 -2.03 -3.88 2.37
N HIS A 382 -2.25 -4.76 3.34
CA HIS A 382 -3.47 -5.58 3.43
C HIS A 382 -4.75 -4.73 3.43
N LEU A 383 -4.80 -3.67 4.26
CA LEU A 383 -5.95 -2.77 4.33
C LEU A 383 -6.15 -1.98 3.03
N LEU A 384 -5.05 -1.52 2.41
CA LEU A 384 -5.09 -0.86 1.10
C LEU A 384 -5.61 -1.80 0.01
N LEU A 385 -5.19 -3.07 0.00
CA LEU A 385 -5.66 -4.04 -1.00
C LEU A 385 -7.14 -4.35 -0.85
N LYS A 386 -7.67 -4.42 0.38
CA LYS A 386 -9.13 -4.47 0.61
C LYS A 386 -9.82 -3.26 0.00
N TYR A 387 -9.28 -2.06 0.25
CA TYR A 387 -9.82 -0.82 -0.32
C TYR A 387 -9.82 -0.83 -1.85
N TYR A 388 -8.72 -1.24 -2.47
CA TYR A 388 -8.54 -1.23 -3.92
C TYR A 388 -9.38 -2.32 -4.61
N SER A 389 -9.43 -3.53 -4.05
CA SER A 389 -10.29 -4.62 -4.52
C SER A 389 -11.75 -4.17 -4.59
N LYS A 390 -12.25 -3.58 -3.51
CA LYS A 390 -13.61 -3.03 -3.39
C LYS A 390 -13.86 -1.87 -4.36
N LYS A 391 -12.94 -0.90 -4.41
CA LYS A 391 -13.07 0.31 -5.25
C LYS A 391 -13.19 -0.01 -6.74
N TYR A 392 -12.47 -1.02 -7.21
CA TYR A 392 -12.39 -1.35 -8.64
C TYR A 392 -13.16 -2.61 -9.04
N GLY A 393 -13.78 -3.33 -8.09
CA GLY A 393 -14.52 -4.55 -8.40
C GLY A 393 -13.60 -5.65 -8.94
N VAL A 394 -12.43 -5.86 -8.33
CA VAL A 394 -11.42 -6.82 -8.78
C VAL A 394 -11.05 -7.77 -7.66
N THR A 395 -11.01 -9.08 -7.95
CA THR A 395 -10.46 -10.07 -7.03
C THR A 395 -8.93 -10.08 -7.14
N ILE A 396 -8.23 -9.81 -6.04
CA ILE A 396 -6.77 -9.75 -6.00
C ILE A 396 -6.22 -11.01 -5.34
N PHE A 397 -5.41 -11.77 -6.07
CA PHE A 397 -4.61 -12.88 -5.57
C PHE A 397 -3.22 -12.34 -5.21
N HIS A 398 -2.97 -12.15 -3.92
CA HIS A 398 -1.74 -11.57 -3.41
C HIS A 398 -0.79 -12.67 -2.94
N VAL A 399 0.31 -12.84 -3.66
CA VAL A 399 1.37 -13.80 -3.34
C VAL A 399 2.64 -13.06 -2.96
N VAL A 400 3.12 -13.30 -1.75
CA VAL A 400 4.08 -12.42 -1.11
C VAL A 400 5.14 -13.18 -0.33
N ASN A 401 6.37 -12.68 -0.39
CA ASN A 401 7.46 -13.10 0.49
C ASN A 401 7.44 -12.26 1.78
N GLY A 402 7.59 -12.88 2.95
CA GLY A 402 7.75 -12.18 4.23
C GLY A 402 6.45 -11.89 4.98
N SER A 403 5.28 -12.14 4.39
CA SER A 403 3.97 -12.08 5.06
C SER A 403 3.01 -13.11 4.48
N GLU A 404 1.85 -13.31 5.10
CA GLU A 404 0.85 -14.28 4.62
C GLU A 404 0.28 -13.91 3.24
N ASN A 405 0.12 -14.91 2.37
CA ASN A 405 -0.64 -14.81 1.13
C ASN A 405 -2.14 -14.60 1.43
N ARG A 406 -2.81 -13.76 0.63
CA ARG A 406 -4.23 -13.43 0.85
C ARG A 406 -4.98 -13.28 -0.48
N ILE A 407 -6.30 -13.51 -0.43
CA ILE A 407 -7.21 -13.22 -1.54
C ILE A 407 -8.16 -12.13 -1.09
N TYR A 408 -8.22 -11.05 -1.85
CA TYR A 408 -9.13 -9.93 -1.63
C TYR A 408 -10.27 -10.03 -2.64
N ARG A 409 -11.51 -10.02 -2.15
CA ARG A 409 -12.70 -9.95 -2.98
C ARG A 409 -13.39 -8.60 -2.72
N PRO A 410 -13.98 -7.98 -3.76
CA PRO A 410 -14.66 -6.69 -3.61
C PRO A 410 -15.82 -6.77 -2.62
#